data_AF-A0A523MPL2-F1
#
_entry.id   AF-A0A523MPL2-F1
#
_cell.length_a   1.000
_cell.length_b   1.000
_cell.length_c   1.000
_cell.angle_alpha   90.00
_cell.angle_beta   90.00
_cell.angle_gamma   90.00
#
_symmetry.space_group_name_H-M   'P 1'
#
loop_
_entity.id
_entity.type
_entity.pdbx_description
1 polymer ?
#
loop_
_entity_poly.entity_id
_entity_poly.type
_entity_poly.pdbx_seq_one_letter_code
_entity_poly.pdbx_strand_id
1 'polypeptide(L)' 'MDNIIIHAFGNRTQLKELRLAHRELDVAINELTDIPHADQLRIRRLKKEKLRLKDLIARMENTRKS' A
#
# COMPACT_ATOMS: atom_id res chain seq x y z
N MET A 1 -11.62 16.63 4.56
CA MET A 1 -10.71 15.55 5.02
C MET A 1 -10.80 14.46 3.97
N ASP A 2 -10.10 14.73 2.89
CA ASP A 2 -10.38 14.24 1.55
C ASP A 2 -9.40 13.11 1.23
N ASN A 3 -9.90 11.88 1.08
CA ASN A 3 -9.51 10.91 0.04
C ASN A 3 -10.05 9.50 0.30
N ILE A 4 -11.34 9.35 0.66
CA ILE A 4 -12.03 8.09 0.37
C ILE A 4 -12.35 8.13 -1.13
N ILE A 5 -11.32 7.99 -1.94
CA ILE A 5 -11.41 7.91 -3.40
C ILE A 5 -12.04 6.54 -3.70
N ILE A 6 -13.37 6.55 -3.75
CA ILE A 6 -14.18 5.80 -4.69
C ILE A 6 -13.42 5.74 -6.02
N HIS A 7 -13.06 4.59 -6.59
CA HIS A 7 -13.00 4.40 -8.06
C HIS A 7 -13.02 2.92 -8.50
N ALA A 8 -14.23 2.37 -8.50
CA ALA A 8 -14.55 1.21 -9.32
C ALA A 8 -14.42 1.52 -10.83
N PHE A 9 -13.23 1.46 -11.45
CA PHE A 9 -13.09 1.45 -12.92
C PHE A 9 -11.78 0.79 -13.43
N GLY A 10 -11.80 -0.52 -13.70
CA GLY A 10 -10.86 -1.22 -14.61
C GLY A 10 -9.43 -1.46 -14.12
N ASN A 11 -8.83 -2.57 -14.57
CA ASN A 11 -7.51 -3.10 -14.16
C ASN A 11 -6.34 -2.09 -14.09
N ARG A 12 -6.37 -1.00 -14.89
CA ARG A 12 -5.34 0.07 -14.83
C ARG A 12 -5.50 0.99 -13.62
N THR A 13 -6.73 1.26 -13.20
CA THR A 13 -7.02 2.07 -12.01
C THR A 13 -6.70 1.29 -10.75
N GLN A 14 -7.03 0.00 -10.72
CA GLN A 14 -6.68 -0.88 -9.60
C GLN A 14 -5.17 -0.93 -9.35
N LEU A 15 -4.34 -0.99 -10.40
CA LEU A 15 -2.88 -0.94 -10.23
C LEU A 15 -2.42 0.41 -9.66
N LYS A 16 -3.02 1.52 -10.09
CA LYS A 16 -2.71 2.85 -9.55
C LYS A 16 -3.13 2.98 -8.09
N GLU A 17 -4.30 2.48 -7.73
CA GLU A 17 -4.81 2.45 -6.36
C GLU A 17 -3.92 1.62 -5.44
N LEU A 18 -3.54 0.41 -5.86
CA LEU A 18 -2.61 -0.43 -5.10
C LEU A 18 -1.25 0.27 -4.88
N ARG A 19 -0.73 0.95 -5.91
CA ARG A 19 0.51 1.74 -5.81
C ARG A 19 0.36 2.94 -4.87
N LEU A 20 -0.79 3.62 -4.91
CA LEU A 20 -1.10 4.74 -4.01
C LEU A 20 -1.17 4.26 -2.56
N ALA A 21 -1.97 3.24 -2.28
CA ALA A 21 -2.10 2.62 -0.96
C ALA A 21 -0.74 2.12 -0.43
N HIS A 22 0.09 1.51 -1.30
CA HIS A 22 1.45 1.12 -0.93
C HIS A 22 2.32 2.31 -0.52
N ARG A 23 2.21 3.45 -1.21
CA ARG A 23 2.94 4.68 -0.88
C ARG A 23 2.45 5.29 0.43
N GLU A 24 1.14 5.31 0.67
CA GLU A 24 0.58 5.78 1.94
C GLU A 24 1.03 4.93 3.12
N LEU A 25 1.04 3.60 2.97
CA LEU A 25 1.58 2.70 3.99
C LEU A 25 3.06 2.99 4.26
N ASP A 26 3.84 3.33 3.24
CA ASP A 26 5.26 3.65 3.41
C ASP A 26 5.47 4.94 4.20
N VAL A 27 4.70 5.99 3.89
CA VAL A 27 4.70 7.24 4.65
C VAL A 27 4.32 6.98 6.11
N ALA A 28 3.23 6.26 6.35
CA ALA A 28 2.78 5.93 7.70
C ALA A 28 3.82 5.10 8.49
N ILE A 29 4.53 4.18 7.83
CA ILE A 29 5.62 3.41 8.46
C ILE A 29 6.78 4.33 8.82
N ASN A 30 7.19 5.24 7.94
CA ASN A 30 8.29 6.17 8.20
C ASN A 30 7.95 7.11 9.37
N GLU A 31 6.76 7.72 9.33
CA GLU A 31 6.26 8.58 10.41
C GLU A 31 6.22 7.83 11.76
N LEU A 32 5.71 6.59 11.77
CA LEU A 32 5.71 5.77 12.98
C LEU A 32 7.11 5.36 13.42
N THR A 33 8.06 5.18 12.50
CA THR A 33 9.43 4.80 12.85
C THR A 33 10.21 5.95 13.46
N ASP A 34 9.88 7.20 13.06
CA ASP A 34 10.49 8.42 13.60
C ASP A 34 9.98 8.78 15.00
N ILE A 35 8.85 8.20 15.44
CA ILE A 35 8.29 8.43 16.78
C ILE A 35 9.04 7.55 17.82
N PRO A 36 9.66 8.16 18.86
CA PRO A 36 10.23 7.41 19.98
C PRO A 36 9.14 6.62 20.70
N HIS A 37 9.41 5.34 21.02
CA HIS A 37 8.45 4.42 21.64
C HIS A 37 7.23 4.05 20.79
N ALA A 38 7.29 4.23 19.47
CA ALA A 38 6.24 3.76 18.59
C ALA A 38 5.96 2.26 18.74
N ASP A 39 4.69 1.89 18.56
CA ASP A 39 4.24 0.51 18.66
C ASP A 39 4.88 -0.34 17.54
N GLN A 40 5.91 -1.09 17.90
CA GLN A 40 6.64 -1.97 16.99
C GLN A 40 5.74 -3.07 16.41
N LEU A 41 4.68 -3.51 17.10
CA LEU A 41 3.73 -4.48 16.55
C LEU A 41 2.90 -3.84 15.44
N ARG A 42 2.48 -2.58 15.62
CA ARG A 42 1.79 -1.81 14.58
C ARG A 42 2.68 -1.62 13.35
N ILE A 43 3.94 -1.24 13.54
CA ILE A 43 4.91 -1.10 12.44
C ILE A 43 5.10 -2.43 11.70
N ARG A 44 5.22 -3.55 12.43
CA ARG A 44 5.33 -4.89 11.82
C ARG A 44 4.08 -5.26 11.00
N ARG A 45 2.88 -4.94 11.49
CA ARG A 45 1.62 -5.18 10.76
C ARG A 45 1.57 -4.37 9.46
N LEU A 46 1.91 -3.08 9.52
CA LEU A 46 1.93 -2.20 8.34
C LEU A 46 2.96 -2.68 7.30
N LYS A 47 4.16 -3.09 7.73
CA LYS A 47 5.17 -3.66 6.83
C LYS A 47 4.68 -4.95 6.14
N LYS A 48 3.95 -5.80 6.86
CA LYS A 48 3.33 -7.01 6.29
C LYS A 48 2.25 -6.67 5.27
N GLU A 49 1.45 -5.65 5.53
CA GLU A 49 0.42 -5.16 4.61
C GLU A 49 1.03 -4.55 3.35
N LYS A 50 2.09 -3.74 3.51
CA LYS A 50 2.89 -3.19 2.41
C LYS A 50 3.44 -4.30 1.50
N LEU A 51 3.98 -5.38 2.09
CA LEU A 51 4.47 -6.52 1.32
C LEU A 51 3.36 -7.20 0.51
N ARG A 52 2.17 -7.39 1.10
CA ARG A 52 1.01 -7.93 0.38
C ARG A 52 0.60 -7.07 -0.80
N LEU A 53 0.54 -5.74 -0.63
CA LEU A 53 0.22 -4.83 -1.73
C LEU A 53 1.26 -4.92 -2.85
N LYS A 54 2.56 -4.99 -2.51
CA LYS A 54 3.63 -5.20 -3.48
C LYS A 54 3.45 -6.51 -4.27
N ASP A 55 3.09 -7.60 -3.59
CA ASP A 55 2.84 -8.89 -4.23
C ASP A 55 1.61 -8.86 -5.14
N LEU A 56 0.53 -8.17 -4.73
CA LEU A 56 -0.66 -7.96 -5.58
C LEU A 56 -0.33 -7.15 -6.83
N ILE A 57 0.43 -6.05 -6.69
CA ILE A 57 0.91 -5.23 -7.80
C ILE A 57 1.70 -6.10 -8.79
N ALA A 58 2.68 -6.86 -8.29
CA ALA A 58 3.51 -7.72 -9.12
C ALA A 58 2.70 -8.79 -9.86
N ARG A 59 1.72 -9.42 -9.19
CA ARG A 59 0.81 -10.39 -9.82
C ARG A 59 -0.02 -9.76 -10.93
N MET A 60 -0.62 -8.59 -10.67
CA MET A 60 -1.43 -7.87 -11.67
C MET A 60 -0.60 -7.39 -12.87
N GLU A 61 0.64 -6.96 -12.64
CA GLU A 61 1.58 -6.61 -13.71
C GLU A 61 1.99 -7.82 -14.54
N ASN A 62 2.16 -8.98 -13.90
CA ASN A 62 2.55 -10.21 -14.57
C ASN A 62 1.42 -10.77 -15.45
N THR A 63 0.17 -10.74 -14.98
CA THR A 63 -1.01 -11.18 -15.77
C THR A 63 -1.18 -10.38 -17.07
N ARG A 64 -0.66 -9.16 -17.15
CA ARG A 64 -0.71 -8.32 -18.37
C ARG A 64 0.36 -8.67 -19.40
N LYS A 65 1.42 -9.39 -18.99
CA LYS A 65 2.61 -9.66 -19.82
C LYS A 65 2.57 -11.01 -20.56
N SER A 66 1.52 -11.81 -20.35
CA SER A 66 1.28 -13.08 -21.05
C SER A 66 0.14 -12.93 -22.05
#